data_AF-A0A9D1F8Z8-F1
#
_entry.id   AF-A0A9D1F8Z8-F1
#
_cell.length_a   1.000
_cell.length_b   1.000
_cell.length_c   1.000
_cell.angle_alpha   90.00
_cell.angle_beta   90.00
_cell.angle_gamma   90.00
#
_symmetry.space_group_name_H-M   'P 1'
#
loop_
_entity.id
_entity.type
_entity.pdbx_description
1 polymer ?
#
loop_
_entity_poly.entity_id
_entity_poly.type
_entity_poly.pdbx_seq_one_letter_code
_entity_poly.pdbx_strand_id
1 'polypeptide(L)'
;MILRWKEDDALGMKPSKFQFHRPNRVLLEATLQKEGYRMAAVAVHLAWQLGLLRQEIHDLTWEQVDFASSVVRLPDREIPMSPELQVYLQGLQMERRKASGPVVLSDRDRRQPTEQHVSFVVRQLMNEIGQEQVRLLDLRYDYTECLLQTHSWEYVSRVAGMDVRSLQLHFSRPDDGWTEPEEAETAIDAQKLQKIIENEGYSAVAVTLRLAWQLGVPKTVMHTLRWDMVDWQAGTLDVAGEKRRMPEELCSFLKELETRNRQWSDHILISDRAHKEIERSHLSRMVRAALVRGGCPQVTIPMLRRDWEMQARWAEPIQIYLEHHGRMVRREVMELLNLSGNHANRVMQWLTERGMVVTSGRSYYLTGTVVPPEQQKDVILAYLANHPGCRCGELGNLLGLEQKHCLTVLQKLMAQGLIERENNRYYVTEP
;
A
#
# COMPACT_ATOMS: atom_id res chain seq x y z
N MET A 1 -2.61 4.88 46.59
CA MET A 1 -1.59 4.09 45.88
C MET A 1 -2.34 3.14 44.97
N ILE A 2 -2.39 3.47 43.68
CA ILE A 2 -3.33 2.92 42.71
C ILE A 2 -2.90 1.50 42.31
N LEU A 3 -3.80 0.54 42.53
CA LEU A 3 -3.69 -0.84 42.06
C LEU A 3 -3.83 -0.83 40.53
N ARG A 4 -2.73 -1.11 39.85
CA ARG A 4 -2.70 -1.41 38.40
C ARG A 4 -3.31 -2.79 38.18
N TRP A 5 -4.46 -2.82 37.54
CA TRP A 5 -5.00 -4.05 36.98
C TRP A 5 -4.25 -4.38 35.69
N LYS A 6 -3.62 -5.57 35.70
CA LYS A 6 -3.28 -6.35 34.51
C LYS A 6 -4.58 -7.02 34.06
N GLU A 7 -4.99 -6.79 32.83
CA GLU A 7 -5.70 -7.74 31.97
C GLU A 7 -5.90 -7.07 30.61
N ASP A 8 -5.22 -7.60 29.59
CA ASP A 8 -5.63 -7.60 28.17
C ASP A 8 -4.54 -8.36 27.39
N ASP A 9 -4.53 -9.69 27.60
CA ASP A 9 -3.84 -10.69 26.76
C ASP A 9 -4.89 -11.72 26.27
N ALA A 10 -6.05 -11.22 25.83
CA ALA A 10 -7.08 -12.01 25.17
C ALA A 10 -7.41 -11.34 23.82
N LEU A 11 -7.16 -12.09 22.74
CA LEU A 11 -7.25 -11.69 21.33
C LEU A 11 -6.09 -10.78 20.88
N GLY A 12 -5.15 -11.37 20.14
CA GLY A 12 -4.05 -10.66 19.45
C GLY A 12 -4.54 -9.78 18.30
N MET A 13 -5.40 -8.81 18.60
CA MET A 13 -5.89 -7.81 17.67
C MET A 13 -5.03 -6.56 17.83
N LYS A 14 -4.29 -6.21 16.77
CA LYS A 14 -3.60 -4.92 16.71
C LYS A 14 -4.67 -3.82 16.77
N PRO A 15 -4.55 -2.82 17.66
CA PRO A 15 -5.42 -1.65 17.59
C PRO A 15 -5.28 -1.00 16.21
N SER A 16 -6.39 -0.53 15.63
CA SER A 16 -6.38 0.22 14.38
C SER A 16 -5.33 1.32 14.47
N LYS A 17 -4.45 1.38 13.45
CA LYS A 17 -3.39 2.41 13.36
C LYS A 17 -3.95 3.83 13.23
N PHE A 18 -5.23 3.96 12.90
CA PHE A 18 -5.88 5.26 12.73
C PHE A 18 -6.40 5.77 14.07
N GLN A 19 -5.79 6.85 14.57
CA GLN A 19 -6.21 7.55 15.79
C GLN A 19 -6.44 9.02 15.46
N PHE A 20 -7.57 9.55 15.95
CA PHE A 20 -7.90 10.98 15.87
C PHE A 20 -8.51 11.44 17.19
N HIS A 21 -8.41 12.74 17.47
CA HIS A 21 -8.93 13.32 18.71
C HIS A 21 -10.36 13.81 18.50
N ARG A 22 -11.33 13.17 19.17
CA ARG A 22 -12.71 13.62 19.12
C ARG A 22 -12.89 14.96 19.84
N PRO A 23 -13.57 15.95 19.22
CA PRO A 23 -13.92 17.20 19.90
C PRO A 23 -14.93 16.96 21.02
N ASN A 24 -14.94 17.83 22.03
CA ASN A 24 -15.96 17.80 23.06
C ASN A 24 -17.15 18.57 22.50
N ARG A 25 -18.18 17.82 22.06
CA ARG A 25 -19.33 18.38 21.34
C ARG A 25 -20.05 19.48 22.10
N VAL A 26 -20.29 19.26 23.41
CA VAL A 26 -21.00 20.23 24.26
C VAL A 26 -20.22 21.54 24.37
N LEU A 27 -18.90 21.44 24.56
CA LEU A 27 -18.05 22.62 24.65
C LEU A 27 -17.97 23.35 23.29
N LEU A 28 -17.87 22.59 22.21
CA LEU A 28 -17.79 23.12 20.86
C LEU A 28 -19.07 23.87 20.48
N GLU A 29 -20.25 23.29 20.74
CA GLU A 29 -21.55 23.92 20.50
C GLU A 29 -21.71 25.23 21.30
N ALA A 30 -21.37 25.20 22.59
CA ALA A 30 -21.43 26.40 23.43
C ALA A 30 -20.48 27.50 22.93
N THR A 31 -19.29 27.11 22.45
CA THR A 31 -18.30 28.03 21.89
C THR A 31 -18.77 28.63 20.57
N LEU A 32 -19.34 27.83 19.68
CA LEU A 32 -19.85 28.27 18.38
C LEU A 32 -21.01 29.25 18.54
N GLN A 33 -21.91 29.01 19.50
CA GLN A 33 -22.97 29.97 19.84
C GLN A 33 -22.41 31.31 20.33
N LYS A 34 -21.33 31.29 21.11
CA LYS A 34 -20.67 32.51 21.64
C LYS A 34 -19.89 33.27 20.57
N GLU A 35 -19.15 32.58 19.71
CA GLU A 35 -18.33 33.19 18.65
C GLU A 35 -19.18 33.75 17.50
N GLY A 36 -20.43 33.29 17.35
CA GLY A 36 -21.35 33.76 16.32
C GLY A 36 -20.79 33.50 14.92
N TYR A 37 -20.74 34.53 14.08
CA TYR A 37 -20.37 34.45 12.66
C TYR A 37 -18.89 34.75 12.36
N ARG A 38 -18.03 34.68 13.38
CA ARG A 38 -16.58 34.86 13.22
C ARG A 38 -15.97 33.75 12.37
N MET A 39 -14.87 34.07 11.69
CA MET A 39 -14.21 33.17 10.74
C MET A 39 -13.91 31.79 11.34
N ALA A 40 -13.40 31.75 12.58
CA ALA A 40 -13.08 30.50 13.25
C ALA A 40 -14.32 29.62 13.46
N ALA A 41 -15.43 30.21 13.91
CA ALA A 41 -16.70 29.50 14.11
C ALA A 41 -17.27 28.97 12.78
N VAL A 42 -17.26 29.80 11.73
CA VAL A 42 -17.68 29.36 10.38
C VAL A 42 -16.83 28.19 9.91
N ALA A 43 -15.50 28.27 10.02
CA ALA A 43 -14.61 27.20 9.58
C ALA A 43 -14.83 25.90 10.37
N VAL A 44 -15.09 25.99 11.68
CA VAL A 44 -15.42 24.83 12.52
C VAL A 44 -16.77 24.23 12.12
N HIS A 45 -17.82 25.03 11.91
CA HIS A 45 -19.12 24.54 11.42
C HIS A 45 -18.97 23.76 10.12
N LEU A 46 -18.23 24.32 9.15
CA LEU A 46 -17.99 23.68 7.87
C LEU A 46 -17.19 22.37 7.99
N ALA A 47 -16.19 22.32 8.86
CA ALA A 47 -15.41 21.09 9.07
C ALA A 47 -16.17 20.01 9.84
N TRP A 48 -16.88 20.41 10.90
CA TRP A 48 -17.46 19.50 11.88
C TRP A 48 -18.88 19.05 11.53
N GLN A 49 -19.66 19.87 10.81
CA GLN A 49 -21.04 19.55 10.44
C GLN A 49 -21.23 19.22 8.96
N LEU A 50 -20.24 19.49 8.10
CA LEU A 50 -20.24 19.08 6.69
C LEU A 50 -19.04 18.21 6.32
N GLY A 51 -18.11 17.99 7.25
CA GLY A 51 -16.91 17.22 6.98
C GLY A 51 -15.97 17.88 5.96
N LEU A 52 -16.02 19.19 5.73
CA LEU A 52 -15.20 19.81 4.69
C LEU A 52 -13.70 19.78 5.04
N LEU A 53 -12.87 19.52 4.03
CA LEU A 53 -11.42 19.65 4.12
C LEU A 53 -11.00 21.12 4.14
N ARG A 54 -9.78 21.39 4.62
CA ARG A 54 -9.22 22.75 4.67
C ARG A 54 -9.34 23.50 3.33
N GLN A 55 -8.99 22.85 2.23
CA GLN A 55 -9.06 23.44 0.90
C GLN A 55 -10.52 23.68 0.48
N GLU A 56 -11.41 22.74 0.75
CA GLU A 56 -12.85 22.90 0.47
C GLU A 56 -13.47 24.05 1.27
N ILE A 57 -13.10 24.21 2.54
CA ILE A 57 -13.52 25.34 3.39
C ILE A 57 -13.04 26.68 2.81
N HIS A 58 -11.81 26.72 2.31
CA HIS A 58 -11.23 27.90 1.68
C HIS A 58 -11.94 28.26 0.36
N ASP A 59 -12.20 27.26 -0.48
CA ASP A 59 -12.74 27.44 -1.84
C ASP A 59 -14.27 27.52 -1.88
N LEU A 60 -14.97 27.19 -0.79
CA LEU A 60 -16.43 27.15 -0.73
C LEU A 60 -17.04 28.52 -1.03
N THR A 61 -17.95 28.55 -2.01
CA THR A 61 -18.70 29.75 -2.39
C THR A 61 -20.20 29.61 -2.14
N TRP A 62 -20.92 30.74 -2.04
CA TRP A 62 -22.36 30.74 -1.80
C TRP A 62 -23.17 30.07 -2.92
N GLU A 63 -22.66 30.05 -4.15
CA GLU A 63 -23.26 29.37 -5.30
C GLU A 63 -23.30 27.84 -5.13
N GLN A 64 -22.44 27.30 -4.26
CA GLN A 64 -22.41 25.88 -3.93
C GLN A 64 -23.35 25.52 -2.77
N VAL A 65 -23.92 26.51 -2.08
CA VAL A 65 -24.83 26.28 -0.95
C VAL A 65 -26.28 26.39 -1.44
N ASP A 66 -26.94 25.25 -1.61
CA ASP A 66 -28.33 25.16 -2.03
C ASP A 66 -29.25 25.06 -0.81
N PHE A 67 -29.78 26.20 -0.38
CA PHE A 67 -30.73 26.27 0.74
C PHE A 67 -32.09 25.65 0.43
N ALA A 68 -32.49 25.53 -0.83
CA ALA A 68 -33.79 24.94 -1.19
C ALA A 68 -33.73 23.41 -1.06
N SER A 69 -32.65 22.82 -1.56
CA SER A 69 -32.39 21.38 -1.46
C SER A 69 -31.73 20.97 -0.14
N SER A 70 -31.32 21.94 0.69
CA SER A 70 -30.57 21.74 1.95
C SER A 70 -29.27 20.95 1.77
N VAL A 71 -28.51 21.26 0.71
CA VAL A 71 -27.24 20.60 0.39
C VAL A 71 -26.12 21.60 0.06
N VAL A 72 -24.88 21.20 0.31
CA VAL A 72 -23.68 21.82 -0.25
C VAL A 72 -23.16 20.98 -1.41
N ARG A 73 -22.98 21.61 -2.58
CA ARG A 73 -22.56 20.95 -3.83
C ARG A 73 -21.09 21.20 -4.10
N LEU A 74 -20.27 20.18 -3.89
CA LEU A 74 -18.87 20.16 -4.28
C LEU A 74 -18.72 19.54 -5.68
N PRO A 75 -17.56 19.69 -6.35
CA PRO A 75 -17.36 19.17 -7.71
C PRO A 75 -17.57 17.65 -7.85
N ASP A 76 -17.35 16.89 -6.80
CA ASP A 76 -17.36 15.43 -6.77
C ASP A 76 -18.53 14.82 -5.97
N ARG A 77 -19.25 15.64 -5.18
CA ARG A 77 -20.30 15.14 -4.27
C ARG A 77 -21.25 16.22 -3.77
N GLU A 78 -22.40 15.77 -3.26
CA GLU A 78 -23.37 16.60 -2.54
C GLU A 78 -23.42 16.20 -1.07
N ILE A 79 -23.44 17.20 -0.19
CA ILE A 79 -23.38 17.01 1.27
C ILE A 79 -24.67 17.59 1.87
N PRO A 80 -25.52 16.77 2.51
CA PRO A 80 -26.72 17.27 3.16
C PRO A 80 -26.37 18.13 4.37
N MET A 81 -27.08 19.25 4.52
CA MET A 81 -26.98 20.14 5.67
C MET A 81 -28.01 19.78 6.72
N SER A 82 -27.65 19.87 8.00
CA SER A 82 -28.64 19.81 9.08
C SER A 82 -29.48 21.10 9.12
N PRO A 83 -30.72 21.07 9.62
CA PRO A 83 -31.55 22.26 9.76
C PRO A 83 -30.88 23.38 10.57
N GLU A 84 -30.13 23.02 11.61
CA GLU A 84 -29.42 23.97 12.47
C GLU A 84 -28.31 24.69 11.70
N LEU A 85 -27.51 23.95 10.93
CA LEU A 85 -26.47 24.54 10.10
C LEU A 85 -27.07 25.41 8.98
N GLN A 86 -28.20 24.99 8.41
CA GLN A 86 -28.91 25.76 7.38
C GLN A 86 -29.31 27.14 7.91
N VAL A 87 -29.92 27.20 9.11
CA VAL A 87 -30.28 28.47 9.78
C VAL A 87 -29.04 29.32 10.04
N TYR A 88 -27.95 28.70 10.52
CA TYR A 88 -26.70 29.40 10.77
C TYR A 88 -26.10 30.00 9.49
N LEU A 89 -26.03 29.24 8.39
CA LEU A 89 -25.47 29.72 7.11
C LEU A 89 -26.36 30.79 6.46
N GLN A 90 -27.69 30.71 6.59
CA GLN A 90 -28.60 31.78 6.16
C GLN A 90 -28.35 33.08 6.94
N GLY A 91 -28.23 32.98 8.28
CA GLY A 91 -27.91 34.12 9.13
C GLY A 91 -26.55 34.75 8.77
N LEU A 92 -25.54 33.92 8.53
CA LEU A 92 -24.21 34.35 8.07
C LEU A 92 -24.28 35.10 6.72
N GLN A 93 -25.06 34.58 5.77
CA GLN A 93 -25.25 35.19 4.45
C GLN A 93 -25.91 36.57 4.56
N MET A 94 -26.95 36.68 5.40
CA MET A 94 -27.68 37.92 5.65
C MET A 94 -26.80 38.97 6.34
N GLU A 95 -26.06 38.59 7.38
CA GLU A 95 -25.17 39.51 8.11
C GLU A 95 -24.08 40.09 7.19
N ARG A 96 -23.51 39.25 6.32
CA ARG A 96 -22.45 39.66 5.40
C ARG A 96 -22.98 40.38 4.16
N ARG A 97 -24.29 40.38 3.93
CA ARG A 97 -24.98 40.95 2.75
C ARG A 97 -24.35 40.49 1.42
N LYS A 98 -23.95 39.22 1.35
CA LYS A 98 -23.32 38.62 0.17
C LYS A 98 -24.14 37.43 -0.30
N ALA A 99 -24.72 37.52 -1.49
CA ALA A 99 -25.41 36.40 -2.13
C ALA A 99 -24.47 35.53 -2.99
N SER A 100 -23.23 35.97 -3.21
CA SER A 100 -22.25 35.34 -4.11
C SER A 100 -20.83 35.46 -3.58
N GLY A 101 -19.95 34.58 -4.06
CA GLY A 101 -18.53 34.54 -3.68
C GLY A 101 -18.22 33.73 -2.41
N PRO A 102 -17.03 33.89 -1.80
CA PRO A 102 -16.55 33.01 -0.74
C PRO A 102 -17.41 33.03 0.51
N VAL A 103 -17.70 31.85 1.06
CA VAL A 103 -18.43 31.68 2.34
C VAL A 103 -17.54 32.09 3.51
N VAL A 104 -16.26 31.69 3.49
CA VAL A 104 -15.30 32.03 4.54
C VAL A 104 -14.59 33.33 4.20
N LEU A 105 -14.67 34.30 5.12
CA LEU A 105 -14.03 35.60 5.02
C LEU A 105 -13.35 35.91 6.35
N SER A 106 -12.26 36.65 6.28
CA SER A 106 -11.58 37.20 7.45
C SER A 106 -12.45 38.19 8.22
N ASP A 107 -12.31 38.20 9.55
CA ASP A 107 -13.08 39.08 10.44
C ASP A 107 -12.78 40.57 10.19
N ARG A 108 -11.51 40.91 9.91
CA ARG A 108 -11.03 42.29 9.85
C ARG A 108 -11.34 43.00 8.53
N ASP A 109 -10.97 42.39 7.41
CA ASP A 109 -11.01 43.01 6.08
C ASP A 109 -12.01 42.35 5.12
N ARG A 110 -12.74 41.33 5.59
CA ARG A 110 -13.78 40.61 4.82
C ARG A 110 -13.29 40.09 3.47
N ARG A 111 -12.02 39.68 3.43
CA ARG A 111 -11.37 39.06 2.27
C ARG A 111 -11.30 37.55 2.45
N GLN A 112 -11.13 36.84 1.35
CA GLN A 112 -10.88 35.42 1.41
C GLN A 112 -9.53 35.18 2.10
N PRO A 113 -9.49 34.45 3.22
CA PRO A 113 -8.25 34.15 3.91
C PRO A 113 -7.45 33.12 3.11
N THR A 114 -6.14 32.97 3.39
CA THR A 114 -5.37 31.85 2.85
C THR A 114 -5.75 30.54 3.54
N GLU A 115 -5.55 29.39 2.89
CA GLU A 115 -5.80 28.07 3.48
C GLU A 115 -5.08 27.87 4.83
N GLN A 116 -3.84 28.36 4.93
CA GLN A 116 -3.05 28.27 6.16
C GLN A 116 -3.69 29.08 7.30
N HIS A 117 -4.25 30.25 6.97
CA HIS A 117 -4.92 31.09 7.96
C HIS A 117 -6.22 30.44 8.47
N VAL A 118 -6.96 29.70 7.63
CA VAL A 118 -8.12 28.90 8.07
C VAL A 118 -7.70 27.88 9.14
N SER A 119 -6.62 27.14 8.93
CA SER A 119 -6.12 26.19 9.93
C SER A 119 -5.64 26.88 11.20
N PHE A 120 -4.99 28.04 11.05
CA PHE A 120 -4.49 28.82 12.17
C PHE A 120 -5.63 29.30 13.09
N VAL A 121 -6.70 29.89 12.55
CA VAL A 121 -7.80 30.40 13.39
C VAL A 121 -8.57 29.30 14.10
N VAL A 122 -8.78 28.14 13.43
CA VAL A 122 -9.39 26.97 14.07
C VAL A 122 -8.48 26.47 15.19
N ARG A 123 -7.16 26.44 14.97
CA ARG A 123 -6.20 26.03 15.99
C ARG A 123 -6.20 26.95 17.21
N GLN A 124 -6.25 28.26 17.00
CA GLN A 124 -6.36 29.23 18.10
C GLN A 124 -7.63 28.99 18.91
N LEU A 125 -8.77 28.86 18.22
CA LEU A 125 -10.05 28.57 18.88
C LEU A 125 -10.00 27.26 19.70
N MET A 126 -9.46 26.18 19.12
CA MET A 126 -9.32 24.90 19.83
C MET A 126 -8.43 25.02 21.07
N ASN A 127 -7.33 25.80 21.00
CA ASN A 127 -6.47 26.03 22.15
C ASN A 127 -7.17 26.86 23.25
N GLU A 128 -7.93 27.88 22.87
CA GLU A 128 -8.68 28.73 23.81
C GLU A 128 -9.72 27.95 24.61
N ILE A 129 -10.34 26.93 23.99
CA ILE A 129 -11.29 26.04 24.65
C ILE A 129 -10.62 24.82 25.32
N GLY A 130 -9.29 24.78 25.41
CA GLY A 130 -8.55 23.70 26.06
C GLY A 130 -8.55 22.37 25.29
N GLN A 131 -8.88 22.38 24.00
CA GLN A 131 -8.88 21.22 23.11
C GLN A 131 -7.62 21.18 22.23
N GLU A 132 -6.44 21.36 22.83
CA GLU A 132 -5.15 21.47 22.15
C GLU A 132 -4.74 20.24 21.33
N GLN A 133 -5.41 19.10 21.44
CA GLN A 133 -5.08 17.92 20.62
C GLN A 133 -5.97 17.81 19.37
N VAL A 134 -7.08 18.54 19.34
CA VAL A 134 -8.03 18.51 18.22
C VAL A 134 -7.52 19.40 17.09
N ARG A 135 -7.34 18.81 15.90
CA ARG A 135 -6.98 19.49 14.66
C ARG A 135 -8.22 19.71 13.81
N LEU A 136 -8.14 20.65 12.85
CA LEU A 136 -9.19 20.88 11.86
C LEU A 136 -9.58 19.57 11.12
N LEU A 137 -8.60 18.73 10.81
CA LEU A 137 -8.85 17.44 10.16
C LEU A 137 -9.58 16.44 11.07
N ASP A 138 -9.36 16.52 12.39
CA ASP A 138 -10.03 15.64 13.36
C ASP A 138 -11.53 15.96 13.46
N LEU A 139 -11.95 17.20 13.21
CA LEU A 139 -13.37 17.59 13.11
C LEU A 139 -14.07 16.88 11.95
N ARG A 140 -13.39 16.76 10.80
CA ARG A 140 -13.89 15.99 9.66
C ARG A 140 -13.99 14.50 10.00
N TYR A 141 -13.02 13.95 10.72
CA TYR A 141 -13.07 12.55 11.14
C TYR A 141 -14.21 12.28 12.13
N ASP A 142 -14.48 13.19 13.06
CA ASP A 142 -15.64 13.11 13.97
C ASP A 142 -16.96 13.15 13.20
N TYR A 143 -17.08 14.03 12.19
CA TYR A 143 -18.24 14.07 11.30
C TYR A 143 -18.45 12.72 10.58
N THR A 144 -17.41 12.20 9.94
CA THR A 144 -17.45 10.93 9.21
C THR A 144 -17.83 9.77 10.12
N GLU A 145 -17.27 9.71 11.34
CA GLU A 145 -17.60 8.65 12.29
C GLU A 145 -19.07 8.73 12.74
N CYS A 146 -19.60 9.93 12.97
CA CYS A 146 -21.02 10.07 13.32
C CYS A 146 -21.97 9.73 12.18
N LEU A 147 -21.60 10.01 10.93
CA LEU A 147 -22.36 9.53 9.78
C LEU A 147 -22.41 8.00 9.74
N LEU A 148 -21.28 7.33 9.99
CA LEU A 148 -21.18 5.86 9.98
C LEU A 148 -22.03 5.21 11.07
N GLN A 149 -22.38 5.92 12.15
CA GLN A 149 -23.27 5.40 13.19
C GLN A 149 -24.74 5.26 12.72
N THR A 150 -25.11 5.96 11.65
CA THR A 150 -26.52 6.05 11.20
C THR A 150 -26.73 5.68 9.73
N HIS A 151 -25.66 5.55 8.96
CA HIS A 151 -25.71 5.33 7.51
C HIS A 151 -24.74 4.23 7.05
N SER A 152 -25.01 3.66 5.87
CA SER A 152 -24.13 2.65 5.27
C SER A 152 -22.81 3.24 4.77
N TRP A 153 -21.79 2.38 4.63
CA TRP A 153 -20.48 2.76 4.11
C TRP A 153 -20.53 3.43 2.73
N GLU A 154 -21.42 2.97 1.85
CA GLU A 154 -21.60 3.51 0.49
C GLU A 154 -22.21 4.90 0.53
N TYR A 155 -23.14 5.15 1.46
CA TYR A 155 -23.69 6.48 1.68
C TYR A 155 -22.60 7.43 2.19
N VAL A 156 -21.88 7.05 3.24
CA VAL A 156 -20.83 7.88 3.83
C VAL A 156 -19.70 8.12 2.83
N SER A 157 -19.36 7.13 2.00
CA SER A 157 -18.38 7.28 0.93
C SER A 157 -18.76 8.41 -0.05
N ARG A 158 -20.02 8.44 -0.48
CA ARG A 158 -20.54 9.48 -1.37
C ARG A 158 -20.54 10.86 -0.71
N VAL A 159 -20.97 10.97 0.55
CA VAL A 159 -21.10 12.26 1.25
C VAL A 159 -19.73 12.81 1.71
N ALA A 160 -18.89 11.95 2.30
CA ALA A 160 -17.58 12.37 2.79
C ALA A 160 -16.55 12.52 1.67
N GLY A 161 -16.75 11.90 0.50
CA GLY A 161 -15.75 11.90 -0.58
C GLY A 161 -14.53 11.03 -0.22
N MET A 162 -14.76 9.94 0.52
CA MET A 162 -13.74 8.95 0.88
C MET A 162 -14.14 7.62 0.25
N ASP A 163 -13.20 6.85 -0.30
CA ASP A 163 -13.53 5.52 -0.80
C ASP A 163 -13.90 4.57 0.37
N VAL A 164 -14.82 3.63 0.10
CA VAL A 164 -15.34 2.69 1.10
C VAL A 164 -14.21 1.93 1.82
N ARG A 165 -13.12 1.60 1.12
CA ARG A 165 -11.99 0.88 1.71
C ARG A 165 -11.21 1.76 2.68
N SER A 166 -10.96 3.02 2.35
CA SER A 166 -10.35 3.99 3.27
C SER A 166 -11.22 4.23 4.50
N LEU A 167 -12.54 4.28 4.34
CA LEU A 167 -13.47 4.38 5.47
C LEU A 167 -13.36 3.14 6.37
N GLN A 168 -13.38 1.95 5.79
CA GLN A 168 -13.26 0.71 6.55
C GLN A 168 -11.91 0.61 7.28
N LEU A 169 -10.81 0.99 6.64
CA LEU A 169 -9.48 0.98 7.26
C LEU A 169 -9.39 1.92 8.46
N HIS A 170 -10.07 3.07 8.40
CA HIS A 170 -9.98 4.10 9.43
C HIS A 170 -11.01 3.93 10.55
N PHE A 171 -12.22 3.46 10.24
CA PHE A 171 -13.36 3.53 11.15
C PHE A 171 -14.02 2.19 11.49
N SER A 172 -13.61 1.06 10.90
CA SER A 172 -14.19 -0.24 11.27
C SER A 172 -13.86 -0.60 12.71
N ARG A 173 -14.85 -1.11 13.43
CA ARG A 173 -14.68 -1.69 14.77
C ARG A 173 -14.51 -3.20 14.68
N PRO A 174 -13.82 -3.82 15.67
CA PRO A 174 -13.67 -5.28 15.74
C PRO A 174 -14.99 -6.05 15.67
N ASP A 175 -16.07 -5.48 16.19
CA ASP A 175 -17.40 -6.11 16.26
C ASP A 175 -18.22 -5.97 14.97
N ASP A 176 -17.78 -5.15 14.00
CA ASP A 176 -18.50 -4.90 12.74
C ASP A 176 -18.43 -6.10 11.76
N GLY A 177 -17.87 -7.24 12.20
CA GLY A 177 -17.56 -8.40 11.35
C GLY A 177 -16.48 -8.11 10.32
N TRP A 178 -15.98 -6.86 10.27
CA TRP A 178 -14.84 -6.48 9.48
C TRP A 178 -13.59 -6.94 10.19
N THR A 179 -13.12 -8.13 9.80
CA THR A 179 -11.69 -8.40 9.93
C THR A 179 -11.03 -7.51 8.89
N GLU A 180 -10.02 -6.72 9.27
CA GLU A 180 -9.12 -6.11 8.28
C GLU A 180 -8.82 -7.24 7.31
N PRO A 181 -9.24 -7.16 6.03
CA PRO A 181 -8.91 -8.21 5.10
C PRO A 181 -7.40 -8.24 5.19
N GLU A 182 -6.84 -9.33 5.76
CA GLU A 182 -5.40 -9.58 5.72
C GLU A 182 -5.06 -9.25 4.29
N GLU A 183 -4.36 -8.13 4.06
CA GLU A 183 -4.30 -7.50 2.74
C GLU A 183 -4.04 -8.65 1.80
N ALA A 184 -5.04 -9.03 1.00
CA ALA A 184 -4.83 -10.11 0.06
C ALA A 184 -3.71 -9.52 -0.78
N GLU A 185 -2.48 -10.02 -0.56
CA GLU A 185 -1.28 -9.55 -1.21
C GLU A 185 -1.53 -9.91 -2.66
N THR A 186 -2.24 -9.02 -3.37
CA THR A 186 -2.60 -9.26 -4.75
C THR A 186 -1.26 -9.36 -5.44
N ALA A 187 -0.89 -10.59 -5.78
CA ALA A 187 0.40 -10.87 -6.36
C ALA A 187 0.60 -9.90 -7.52
N ILE A 188 1.68 -9.12 -7.44
CA ILE A 188 2.03 -8.22 -8.53
C ILE A 188 2.35 -9.12 -9.71
N ASP A 189 1.53 -9.04 -10.74
CA ASP A 189 1.78 -9.74 -12.00
C ASP A 189 3.01 -9.11 -12.66
N ALA A 190 4.18 -9.68 -12.35
CA ALA A 190 5.47 -9.15 -12.74
C ALA A 190 5.60 -9.05 -14.28
N GLN A 191 5.02 -10.01 -15.01
CA GLN A 191 5.06 -10.01 -16.47
C GLN A 191 4.22 -8.88 -17.06
N LYS A 192 3.00 -8.65 -16.55
CA LYS A 192 2.19 -7.51 -16.98
C LYS A 192 2.84 -6.19 -16.62
N LEU A 193 3.38 -6.06 -15.42
CA LEU A 193 4.04 -4.83 -14.98
C LEU A 193 5.27 -4.52 -15.84
N GLN A 194 6.08 -5.54 -16.15
CA GLN A 194 7.21 -5.40 -17.07
C GLN A 194 6.76 -4.91 -18.45
N LYS A 195 5.70 -5.49 -19.01
CA LYS A 195 5.15 -5.08 -20.30
C LYS A 195 4.65 -3.62 -20.29
N ILE A 196 4.07 -3.16 -19.19
CA ILE A 196 3.67 -1.76 -19.02
C ILE A 196 4.90 -0.85 -19.03
N ILE A 197 5.95 -1.22 -18.28
CA ILE A 197 7.20 -0.46 -18.21
C ILE A 197 7.86 -0.37 -19.59
N GLU A 198 7.89 -1.47 -20.35
CA GLU A 198 8.45 -1.52 -21.70
C GLU A 198 7.66 -0.64 -22.68
N ASN A 199 6.33 -0.66 -22.63
CA ASN A 199 5.46 0.18 -23.47
C ASN A 199 5.62 1.67 -23.20
N GLU A 200 5.88 2.05 -21.94
CA GLU A 200 6.08 3.43 -21.52
C GLU A 200 7.51 3.94 -21.83
N GLY A 201 8.45 3.03 -22.12
CA GLY A 201 9.80 3.34 -22.60
C GLY A 201 10.60 4.17 -21.58
N TYR A 202 10.96 5.41 -21.97
CA TYR A 202 11.71 6.37 -21.14
C TYR A 202 10.81 7.46 -20.53
N SER A 203 9.49 7.25 -20.49
CA SER A 203 8.57 8.21 -19.89
C SER A 203 8.76 8.31 -18.38
N ALA A 204 8.35 9.43 -17.79
CA ALA A 204 8.32 9.63 -16.35
C ALA A 204 7.57 8.51 -15.59
N VAL A 205 6.57 7.91 -16.23
CA VAL A 205 5.84 6.75 -15.70
C VAL A 205 6.76 5.54 -15.60
N ALA A 206 7.47 5.19 -16.68
CA ALA A 206 8.39 4.05 -16.69
C ALA A 206 9.51 4.23 -15.65
N VAL A 207 10.10 5.43 -15.58
CA VAL A 207 11.11 5.77 -14.58
C VAL A 207 10.57 5.58 -13.16
N THR A 208 9.37 6.08 -12.89
CA THR A 208 8.73 5.96 -11.57
C THR A 208 8.45 4.52 -11.17
N LEU A 209 7.91 3.73 -12.10
CA LEU A 209 7.62 2.31 -11.87
C LEU A 209 8.90 1.52 -11.59
N ARG A 210 9.97 1.75 -12.37
CA ARG A 210 11.28 1.12 -12.18
C ARG A 210 11.90 1.51 -10.84
N LEU A 211 11.93 2.80 -10.50
CA LEU A 211 12.49 3.26 -9.22
C LEU A 211 11.73 2.72 -8.00
N ALA A 212 10.40 2.67 -8.06
CA ALA A 212 9.59 2.09 -6.98
C ALA A 212 9.79 0.58 -6.84
N TRP A 213 9.80 -0.14 -7.95
CA TRP A 213 9.74 -1.60 -7.94
C TRP A 213 11.10 -2.27 -7.88
N GLN A 214 12.12 -1.73 -8.55
CA GLN A 214 13.45 -2.31 -8.65
C GLN A 214 14.43 -1.78 -7.60
N LEU A 215 14.12 -0.63 -6.97
CA LEU A 215 15.01 0.03 -6.01
C LEU A 215 14.29 0.52 -4.74
N GLY A 216 12.99 0.27 -4.62
CA GLY A 216 12.20 0.60 -3.43
C GLY A 216 12.12 2.10 -3.13
N VAL A 217 12.29 2.97 -4.12
CA VAL A 217 12.31 4.42 -3.90
C VAL A 217 10.92 4.89 -3.46
N PRO A 218 10.77 5.59 -2.33
CA PRO A 218 9.49 6.14 -1.92
C PRO A 218 9.03 7.24 -2.88
N LYS A 219 7.72 7.29 -3.17
CA LYS A 219 7.11 8.38 -3.96
C LYS A 219 7.44 9.79 -3.43
N THR A 220 7.67 9.90 -2.12
CA THR A 220 8.01 11.16 -1.44
C THR A 220 9.43 11.62 -1.72
N VAL A 221 10.32 10.73 -2.19
CA VAL A 221 11.74 11.01 -2.45
C VAL A 221 12.00 11.10 -3.96
N MET A 222 11.25 10.41 -4.82
CA MET A 222 11.51 10.34 -6.27
C MET A 222 11.80 11.69 -6.95
N HIS A 223 11.02 12.72 -6.66
CA HIS A 223 11.21 14.06 -7.22
C HIS A 223 12.51 14.76 -6.82
N THR A 224 13.18 14.34 -5.73
CA THR A 224 14.45 14.94 -5.28
C THR A 224 15.67 14.25 -5.86
N LEU A 225 15.49 13.16 -6.62
CA LEU A 225 16.60 12.39 -7.17
C LEU A 225 17.28 13.15 -8.31
N ARG A 226 18.61 13.25 -8.22
CA ARG A 226 19.47 13.96 -9.17
C ARG A 226 20.55 13.03 -9.71
N TRP A 227 21.10 13.37 -10.88
CA TRP A 227 22.13 12.55 -11.55
C TRP A 227 23.44 12.45 -10.76
N ASP A 228 23.77 13.44 -9.94
CA ASP A 228 24.94 13.43 -9.03
C ASP A 228 24.81 12.44 -7.88
N MET A 229 23.60 11.95 -7.57
CA MET A 229 23.33 10.92 -6.59
C MET A 229 23.62 9.50 -7.13
N VAL A 230 23.93 9.37 -8.43
CA VAL A 230 24.23 8.10 -9.07
C VAL A 230 25.74 7.86 -9.10
N ASP A 231 26.17 6.77 -8.49
CA ASP A 231 27.54 6.25 -8.62
C ASP A 231 27.55 5.17 -9.71
N TRP A 232 27.97 5.56 -10.91
CA TRP A 232 28.03 4.67 -12.08
C TRP A 232 29.09 3.58 -11.97
N GLN A 233 30.15 3.80 -11.18
CA GLN A 233 31.22 2.84 -11.01
C GLN A 233 30.81 1.75 -10.00
N ALA A 234 30.19 2.15 -8.90
CA ALA A 234 29.66 1.23 -7.91
C ALA A 234 28.30 0.62 -8.32
N GLY A 235 27.61 1.22 -9.30
CA GLY A 235 26.26 0.84 -9.69
C GLY A 235 25.24 1.10 -8.57
N THR A 236 25.40 2.22 -7.85
CA THR A 236 24.54 2.57 -6.71
C THR A 236 23.85 3.90 -6.90
N LEU A 237 22.66 4.07 -6.32
CA LEU A 237 21.95 5.34 -6.22
C LEU A 237 21.77 5.68 -4.75
N ASP A 238 22.11 6.93 -4.38
CA ASP A 238 21.78 7.47 -3.06
C ASP A 238 20.30 7.85 -3.00
N VAL A 239 19.56 7.17 -2.11
CA VAL A 239 18.16 7.42 -1.86
C VAL A 239 18.02 7.88 -0.42
N ALA A 240 17.91 9.20 -0.23
CA ALA A 240 17.74 9.83 1.08
C ALA A 240 18.84 9.49 2.11
N GLY A 241 20.10 9.38 1.66
CA GLY A 241 21.27 9.08 2.49
C GLY A 241 21.62 7.58 2.53
N GLU A 242 20.82 6.72 1.89
CA GLU A 242 21.07 5.29 1.78
C GLU A 242 21.55 4.94 0.37
N LYS A 243 22.78 4.42 0.25
CA LYS A 243 23.28 3.88 -1.03
C LYS A 243 22.60 2.55 -1.33
N ARG A 244 21.83 2.49 -2.42
CA ARG A 244 21.15 1.29 -2.89
C ARG A 244 21.79 0.76 -4.15
N ARG A 245 22.11 -0.54 -4.17
CA ARG A 245 22.64 -1.21 -5.36
C ARG A 245 21.55 -1.31 -6.42
N MET A 246 21.84 -0.83 -7.62
CA MET A 246 20.93 -0.89 -8.75
C MET A 246 21.14 -2.20 -9.52
N PRO A 247 20.05 -2.87 -9.95
CA PRO A 247 20.14 -3.94 -10.93
C PRO A 247 20.80 -3.45 -12.24
N GLU A 248 21.49 -4.34 -12.96
CA GLU A 248 22.21 -3.99 -14.19
C GLU A 248 21.29 -3.40 -15.27
N GLU A 249 20.07 -3.94 -15.40
CA GLU A 249 19.04 -3.41 -16.29
C GLU A 249 18.66 -1.96 -15.95
N LEU A 250 18.49 -1.65 -14.65
CA LEU A 250 18.16 -0.30 -14.20
C LEU A 250 19.33 0.66 -14.44
N CYS A 251 20.57 0.20 -14.20
CA CYS A 251 21.77 0.98 -14.45
C CYS A 251 21.89 1.34 -15.95
N SER A 252 21.73 0.35 -16.83
CA SER A 252 21.74 0.57 -18.29
C SER A 252 20.62 1.50 -18.75
N PHE A 253 19.41 1.32 -18.22
CA PHE A 253 18.28 2.20 -18.49
C PHE A 253 18.53 3.65 -18.03
N LEU A 254 19.06 3.84 -16.82
CA LEU A 254 19.33 5.18 -16.29
C LEU A 254 20.48 5.88 -17.03
N LYS A 255 21.50 5.15 -17.52
CA LYS A 255 22.54 5.74 -18.39
C LYS A 255 21.95 6.30 -19.68
N GLU A 256 21.10 5.55 -20.33
CA GLU A 256 20.42 5.98 -21.56
C GLU A 256 19.38 7.09 -21.29
N LEU A 257 18.76 7.08 -20.11
CA LEU A 257 17.89 8.18 -19.68
C LEU A 257 18.71 9.45 -19.41
N GLU A 258 19.91 9.33 -18.81
CA GLU A 258 20.81 10.45 -18.55
C GLU A 258 21.24 11.10 -19.87
N THR A 259 21.72 10.32 -20.85
CA THR A 259 22.15 10.87 -22.15
C THR A 259 21.07 11.69 -22.85
N ARG A 260 19.80 11.29 -22.69
CA ARG A 260 18.64 12.02 -23.21
C ARG A 260 18.37 13.28 -22.41
N ASN A 261 18.31 13.15 -21.08
CA ASN A 261 17.70 14.16 -20.21
C ASN A 261 18.68 15.17 -19.59
N ARG A 262 19.98 14.88 -19.58
CA ARG A 262 21.00 15.70 -18.91
C ARG A 262 21.03 17.14 -19.41
N GLN A 263 20.74 17.35 -20.69
CA GLN A 263 20.71 18.67 -21.31
C GLN A 263 19.56 19.56 -20.80
N TRP A 264 18.51 18.98 -20.22
CA TRP A 264 17.34 19.74 -19.77
C TRP A 264 17.26 19.89 -18.25
N SER A 265 17.77 18.92 -17.47
CA SER A 265 17.72 18.99 -16.00
C SER A 265 18.78 18.12 -15.33
N ASP A 266 19.17 18.53 -14.12
CA ASP A 266 19.95 17.70 -13.19
C ASP A 266 19.10 16.63 -12.49
N HIS A 267 17.77 16.71 -12.57
CA HIS A 267 16.88 15.74 -11.95
C HIS A 267 16.69 14.50 -12.81
N ILE A 268 16.59 13.34 -12.17
CA ILE A 268 16.33 12.07 -12.84
C ILE A 268 14.89 12.03 -13.39
N LEU A 269 13.94 12.52 -12.60
CA LEU A 269 12.52 12.49 -12.94
C LEU A 269 12.04 13.86 -13.44
N ILE A 270 11.82 13.95 -14.76
CA ILE A 270 11.31 15.15 -15.43
C ILE A 270 10.09 14.81 -16.29
N SER A 271 9.24 15.81 -16.51
CA SER A 271 8.06 15.69 -17.39
C SER A 271 8.46 15.48 -18.85
N ASP A 272 7.80 14.53 -19.52
CA ASP A 272 8.17 14.07 -20.87
C ASP A 272 8.19 15.18 -21.93
N ARG A 273 7.29 16.17 -21.83
CA ARG A 273 7.14 17.25 -22.82
C ARG A 273 7.72 18.59 -22.40
N ALA A 274 7.61 18.93 -21.11
CA ALA A 274 8.02 20.23 -20.60
C ALA A 274 9.44 20.21 -20.03
N HIS A 275 10.02 19.02 -19.80
CA HIS A 275 11.32 18.80 -19.18
C HIS A 275 11.49 19.50 -17.83
N LYS A 276 10.37 19.70 -17.12
CA LYS A 276 10.31 20.28 -15.78
C LYS A 276 10.07 19.22 -14.73
N GLU A 277 10.44 19.52 -13.49
CA GLU A 277 10.12 18.72 -12.31
C GLU A 277 8.62 18.42 -12.23
N ILE A 278 8.29 17.18 -11.87
CA ILE A 278 6.92 16.69 -11.82
C ILE A 278 6.38 16.79 -10.40
N GLU A 279 5.22 17.43 -10.25
CA GLU A 279 4.52 17.46 -8.97
C GLU A 279 4.01 16.05 -8.57
N ARG A 280 4.09 15.73 -7.28
CA ARG A 280 3.74 14.39 -6.73
C ARG A 280 2.33 13.93 -7.09
N SER A 281 1.37 14.85 -7.07
CA SER A 281 -0.04 14.56 -7.39
C SER A 281 -0.22 14.24 -8.88
N HIS A 282 0.51 14.93 -9.75
CA HIS A 282 0.50 14.71 -11.19
C HIS A 282 1.13 13.37 -11.56
N LEU A 283 2.29 13.05 -10.95
CA LEU A 283 2.97 11.78 -11.14
C LEU A 283 2.08 10.59 -10.75
N SER A 284 1.40 10.69 -9.60
CA SER A 284 0.50 9.65 -9.10
C SER A 284 -0.66 9.40 -10.07
N ARG A 285 -1.22 10.46 -10.67
CA ARG A 285 -2.29 10.34 -11.68
C ARG A 285 -1.80 9.70 -12.97
N MET A 286 -0.62 10.09 -13.45
CA MET A 286 -0.04 9.51 -14.68
C MET A 286 0.24 8.01 -14.53
N VAL A 287 0.91 7.62 -13.44
CA VAL A 287 1.20 6.22 -13.14
C VAL A 287 -0.09 5.43 -12.96
N ARG A 288 -1.09 6.02 -12.28
CA ARG A 288 -2.40 5.38 -12.12
C ARG A 288 -3.06 5.12 -13.47
N ALA A 289 -3.06 6.10 -14.37
CA ALA A 289 -3.63 5.96 -15.70
C ALA A 289 -2.92 4.86 -16.51
N ALA A 290 -1.59 4.81 -16.46
CA ALA A 290 -0.80 3.79 -17.15
C ALA A 290 -1.08 2.37 -16.62
N LEU A 291 -1.12 2.20 -15.29
CA LEU A 291 -1.43 0.91 -14.67
C LEU A 291 -2.85 0.44 -15.00
N VAL A 292 -3.83 1.34 -15.04
CA VAL A 292 -5.21 1.01 -15.45
C VAL A 292 -5.25 0.59 -16.92
N ARG A 293 -4.62 1.35 -17.82
CA ARG A 293 -4.51 0.98 -19.25
C ARG A 293 -3.80 -0.37 -19.45
N GLY A 294 -2.82 -0.65 -18.61
CA GLY A 294 -2.03 -1.89 -18.62
C GLY A 294 -2.70 -3.10 -17.96
N GLY A 295 -3.95 -2.98 -17.49
CA GLY A 295 -4.67 -4.09 -16.86
C GLY A 295 -4.21 -4.41 -15.43
N CYS A 296 -3.56 -3.46 -14.75
CA CYS A 296 -3.13 -3.55 -13.35
C CYS A 296 -3.82 -2.51 -12.44
N PRO A 297 -5.17 -2.40 -12.43
CA PRO A 297 -5.90 -1.38 -11.66
C PRO A 297 -5.83 -1.55 -10.14
N GLN A 298 -5.27 -2.63 -9.61
CA GLN A 298 -5.07 -2.83 -8.18
C GLN A 298 -3.66 -2.42 -7.72
N VAL A 299 -2.72 -2.29 -8.66
CA VAL A 299 -1.32 -1.96 -8.35
C VAL A 299 -1.20 -0.47 -8.01
N THR A 300 -0.40 -0.18 -6.98
CA THR A 300 -0.08 1.19 -6.54
C THR A 300 1.41 1.33 -6.26
N ILE A 301 1.95 2.56 -6.35
CA ILE A 301 3.37 2.83 -6.07
C ILE A 301 3.81 2.34 -4.68
N PRO A 302 3.04 2.56 -3.58
CA PRO A 302 3.39 2.00 -2.28
C PRO A 302 3.46 0.47 -2.25
N MET A 303 2.61 -0.21 -3.03
CA MET A 303 2.60 -1.67 -3.14
C MET A 303 3.88 -2.19 -3.81
N LEU A 304 4.34 -1.53 -4.88
CA LEU A 304 5.61 -1.85 -5.56
C LEU A 304 6.81 -1.68 -4.63
N ARG A 305 6.84 -0.62 -3.83
CA ARG A 305 7.90 -0.42 -2.82
C ARG A 305 7.87 -1.51 -1.77
N ARG A 306 6.69 -1.85 -1.25
CA ARG A 306 6.55 -2.91 -0.25
C ARG A 306 7.00 -4.26 -0.79
N ASP A 307 6.73 -4.53 -2.06
CA ASP A 307 7.19 -5.73 -2.75
C ASP A 307 8.72 -5.83 -2.78
N TRP A 308 9.39 -4.72 -3.13
CA TRP A 308 10.85 -4.62 -3.06
C TRP A 308 11.38 -4.83 -1.64
N GLU A 309 10.73 -4.22 -0.63
CA GLU A 309 11.11 -4.41 0.78
C GLU A 309 10.98 -5.86 1.21
N MET A 310 9.94 -6.56 0.75
CA MET A 310 9.75 -7.99 1.02
C MET A 310 10.81 -8.85 0.33
N GLN A 311 11.20 -8.51 -0.91
CA GLN A 311 12.32 -9.18 -1.60
C GLN A 311 13.63 -9.03 -0.80
N ALA A 312 14.01 -7.80 -0.44
CA ALA A 312 15.23 -7.56 0.32
C ALA A 312 15.19 -8.20 1.72
N ARG A 313 14.03 -8.16 2.38
CA ARG A 313 13.90 -8.65 3.77
C ARG A 313 13.78 -10.15 3.88
N TRP A 314 13.15 -10.81 2.91
CA TRP A 314 12.80 -12.24 3.01
C TRP A 314 13.50 -13.08 1.95
N ALA A 315 13.44 -12.67 0.69
CA ALA A 315 13.96 -13.48 -0.40
C ALA A 315 15.48 -13.61 -0.35
N GLU A 316 16.20 -12.49 -0.15
CA GLU A 316 17.67 -12.50 -0.10
C GLU A 316 18.23 -13.40 1.02
N PRO A 317 17.83 -13.28 2.30
CA PRO A 317 18.35 -14.16 3.35
C PRO A 317 18.01 -15.64 3.11
N ILE A 318 16.81 -15.93 2.64
CA ILE A 318 16.37 -17.31 2.36
C ILE A 318 17.18 -17.89 1.20
N GLN A 319 17.40 -17.11 0.14
CA GLN A 319 18.20 -17.53 -0.99
C GLN A 319 19.64 -17.82 -0.56
N ILE A 320 20.29 -16.90 0.16
CA ILE A 320 21.65 -17.11 0.68
C ILE A 320 21.70 -18.38 1.53
N TYR A 321 20.74 -18.58 2.43
CA TYR A 321 20.71 -19.78 3.26
C TYR A 321 20.60 -21.05 2.43
N LEU A 322 19.68 -21.08 1.45
CA LEU A 322 19.46 -22.23 0.58
C LEU A 322 20.64 -22.51 -0.35
N GLU A 323 21.36 -21.49 -0.81
CA GLU A 323 22.60 -21.65 -1.59
C GLU A 323 23.68 -22.38 -0.78
N HIS A 324 23.75 -22.14 0.54
CA HIS A 324 24.73 -22.77 1.42
C HIS A 324 24.31 -24.15 1.95
N HIS A 325 23.01 -24.33 2.25
CA HIS A 325 22.52 -25.53 2.94
C HIS A 325 21.75 -26.49 2.02
N GLY A 326 21.41 -26.06 0.80
CA GLY A 326 20.67 -26.82 -0.21
C GLY A 326 19.16 -26.96 0.07
N ARG A 327 18.75 -26.95 1.35
CA ARG A 327 17.35 -27.07 1.77
C ARG A 327 17.04 -26.18 2.97
N MET A 328 15.76 -25.90 3.17
CA MET A 328 15.26 -25.23 4.37
C MET A 328 13.95 -25.85 4.82
N VAL A 329 13.68 -25.91 6.12
CA VAL A 329 12.36 -26.25 6.69
C VAL A 329 11.73 -25.05 7.39
N ARG A 330 10.41 -25.08 7.61
CA ARG A 330 9.66 -23.98 8.22
C ARG A 330 10.29 -23.43 9.52
N ARG A 331 10.84 -24.32 10.37
CA ARG A 331 11.49 -23.90 11.62
C ARG A 331 12.72 -23.03 11.37
N GLU A 332 13.54 -23.39 10.37
CA GLU A 332 14.73 -22.63 9.99
C GLU A 332 14.35 -21.27 9.40
N VAL A 333 13.23 -21.18 8.66
CA VAL A 333 12.68 -19.89 8.19
C VAL A 333 12.34 -18.99 9.39
N MET A 334 11.67 -19.55 10.41
CA MET A 334 11.29 -18.80 11.62
C MET A 334 12.51 -18.28 12.37
N GLU A 335 13.53 -19.12 12.53
CA GLU A 335 14.78 -18.78 13.22
C GLU A 335 15.60 -17.75 12.44
N LEU A 336 15.72 -17.91 11.11
CA LEU A 336 16.49 -17.02 10.24
C LEU A 336 15.89 -15.60 10.16
N LEU A 337 14.57 -15.50 10.03
CA LEU A 337 13.87 -14.23 9.82
C LEU A 337 13.22 -13.66 11.09
N ASN A 338 13.35 -14.35 12.23
CA ASN A 338 12.68 -14.03 13.48
C ASN A 338 11.15 -13.86 13.32
N LEU A 339 10.50 -14.87 12.72
CA LEU A 339 9.07 -14.85 12.37
C LEU A 339 8.26 -15.86 13.17
N SER A 340 6.96 -15.57 13.35
CA SER A 340 5.99 -16.56 13.84
C SER A 340 5.72 -17.64 12.78
N GLY A 341 5.22 -18.81 13.21
CA GLY A 341 4.98 -19.93 12.30
C GLY A 341 4.00 -19.63 11.16
N ASN A 342 3.00 -18.78 11.39
CA ASN A 342 2.04 -18.36 10.36
C ASN A 342 2.64 -17.35 9.38
N HIS A 343 3.53 -16.46 9.84
CA HIS A 343 4.27 -15.57 8.94
C HIS A 343 5.27 -16.34 8.09
N ALA A 344 6.00 -17.30 8.67
CA ALA A 344 6.93 -18.13 7.90
C ALA A 344 6.23 -18.87 6.75
N ASN A 345 5.01 -19.40 6.99
CA ASN A 345 4.21 -20.03 5.93
C ASN A 345 3.86 -19.05 4.81
N ARG A 346 3.42 -17.84 5.14
CA ARG A 346 3.08 -16.81 4.15
C ARG A 346 4.28 -16.39 3.32
N VAL A 347 5.44 -16.18 3.96
CA VAL A 347 6.69 -15.84 3.25
C VAL A 347 7.07 -16.94 2.27
N MET A 348 7.02 -18.21 2.70
CA MET A 348 7.37 -19.32 1.81
C MET A 348 6.34 -19.50 0.70
N GLN A 349 5.05 -19.31 0.97
CA GLN A 349 4.02 -19.32 -0.06
C GLN A 349 4.27 -18.22 -1.10
N TRP A 350 4.57 -17.00 -0.65
CA TRP A 350 4.90 -15.87 -1.51
C TRP A 350 6.14 -16.15 -2.39
N LEU A 351 7.17 -16.80 -1.83
CA LEU A 351 8.34 -17.22 -2.61
C LEU A 351 8.02 -18.33 -3.62
N THR A 352 7.14 -19.26 -3.27
CA THR A 352 6.70 -20.34 -4.16
C THR A 352 5.85 -19.83 -5.31
N GLU A 353 4.89 -18.93 -5.05
CA GLU A 353 4.06 -18.29 -6.08
C GLU A 353 4.89 -17.50 -7.10
N ARG A 354 6.06 -17.00 -6.67
CA ARG A 354 7.04 -16.30 -7.52
C ARG A 354 8.04 -17.23 -8.20
N GLY A 355 7.95 -18.53 -7.98
CA GLY A 355 8.86 -19.51 -8.55
C GLY A 355 10.30 -19.38 -8.05
N MET A 356 10.53 -18.78 -6.88
CA MET A 356 11.87 -18.68 -6.30
C MET A 356 12.26 -19.94 -5.52
N VAL A 357 11.26 -20.59 -4.91
CA VAL A 357 11.45 -21.83 -4.15
C VAL A 357 10.39 -22.88 -4.50
N VAL A 358 10.81 -24.14 -4.49
CA VAL A 358 9.94 -25.31 -4.72
C VAL A 358 9.79 -26.08 -3.41
N THR A 359 8.58 -26.58 -3.16
CA THR A 359 8.29 -27.42 -1.99
C THR A 359 8.42 -28.88 -2.34
N SER A 360 9.12 -29.65 -1.49
CA SER A 360 9.07 -31.12 -1.53
C SER A 360 8.89 -31.65 -0.12
N GLY A 361 7.71 -32.20 0.15
CA GLY A 361 7.33 -32.64 1.50
C GLY A 361 7.24 -31.45 2.47
N ARG A 362 8.09 -31.45 3.52
CA ARG A 362 8.16 -30.38 4.53
C ARG A 362 9.33 -29.43 4.33
N SER A 363 10.04 -29.58 3.22
CA SER A 363 11.27 -28.86 2.90
C SER A 363 11.06 -27.97 1.67
N TYR A 364 11.80 -26.86 1.67
CA TYR A 364 11.86 -25.86 0.63
C TYR A 364 13.25 -25.92 0.00
N TYR A 365 13.30 -25.77 -1.31
CA TYR A 365 14.50 -25.84 -2.14
C TYR A 365 14.49 -24.66 -3.11
N LEU A 366 15.67 -24.21 -3.56
CA LEU A 366 15.73 -23.24 -4.65
C LEU A 366 15.16 -23.83 -5.93
N THR A 367 14.42 -23.02 -6.68
CA THR A 367 13.91 -23.45 -7.98
C THR A 367 15.08 -23.80 -8.91
N GLY A 368 14.98 -24.93 -9.58
CA GLY A 368 16.02 -25.43 -10.50
C GLY A 368 17.07 -26.33 -9.85
N THR A 369 17.13 -26.44 -8.50
CA THR A 369 18.03 -27.40 -7.84
C THR A 369 17.39 -28.76 -7.60
N VAL A 370 16.06 -28.83 -7.60
CA VAL A 370 15.26 -30.04 -7.36
C VAL A 370 14.17 -30.15 -8.40
N VAL A 371 13.90 -31.38 -8.86
CA VAL A 371 12.76 -31.67 -9.75
C VAL A 371 11.45 -31.49 -8.97
N PRO A 372 10.50 -30.65 -9.42
CA PRO A 372 9.26 -30.40 -8.71
C PRO A 372 8.41 -31.66 -8.52
N PRO A 373 7.66 -31.81 -7.40
CA PRO A 373 6.90 -33.02 -7.07
C PRO A 373 6.00 -33.53 -8.20
N GLU A 374 5.35 -32.62 -8.91
CA GLU A 374 4.49 -32.91 -10.07
C GLU A 374 5.21 -33.55 -11.26
N GLN A 375 6.52 -33.30 -11.42
CA GLN A 375 7.34 -33.83 -12.51
C GLN A 375 8.19 -35.04 -12.10
N GLN A 376 8.36 -35.28 -10.79
CA GLN A 376 9.24 -36.34 -10.27
C GLN A 376 8.86 -37.73 -10.80
N LYS A 377 7.56 -38.03 -10.91
CA LYS A 377 7.07 -39.30 -11.45
C LYS A 377 7.55 -39.52 -12.89
N ASP A 378 7.28 -38.55 -13.76
CA ASP A 378 7.54 -38.70 -15.19
C ASP A 378 9.04 -38.73 -15.47
N VAL A 379 9.83 -37.94 -14.73
CA VAL A 379 11.30 -37.96 -14.81
C VAL A 379 11.87 -39.31 -14.37
N ILE A 380 11.38 -39.89 -13.27
CA ILE A 380 11.83 -41.23 -12.81
C ILE A 380 11.51 -42.29 -13.86
N LEU A 381 10.26 -42.32 -14.37
CA LEU A 381 9.83 -43.34 -15.32
C LEU A 381 10.60 -43.24 -16.64
N ALA A 382 10.75 -42.03 -17.19
CA ALA A 382 11.52 -41.80 -18.40
C ALA A 382 13.00 -42.18 -18.24
N TYR A 383 13.58 -41.91 -17.06
CA TYR A 383 14.97 -42.26 -16.79
C TYR A 383 15.17 -43.77 -16.67
N LEU A 384 14.31 -44.45 -15.89
CA LEU A 384 14.37 -45.90 -15.70
C LEU A 384 14.05 -46.69 -16.98
N ALA A 385 13.20 -46.15 -17.88
CA ALA A 385 12.94 -46.76 -19.18
C ALA A 385 14.19 -46.80 -20.07
N ASN A 386 15.05 -45.78 -19.97
CA ASN A 386 16.30 -45.71 -20.73
C ASN A 386 17.49 -46.36 -19.98
N HIS A 387 17.42 -46.42 -18.65
CA HIS A 387 18.47 -46.92 -17.77
C HIS A 387 17.87 -47.88 -16.73
N PRO A 388 17.57 -49.13 -17.10
CA PRO A 388 16.99 -50.08 -16.16
C PRO A 388 17.99 -50.47 -15.06
N GLY A 389 17.50 -50.62 -13.83
CA GLY A 389 18.29 -51.12 -12.71
C GLY A 389 19.12 -50.07 -11.97
N CYS A 390 18.60 -48.84 -11.86
CA CYS A 390 19.23 -47.75 -11.11
C CYS A 390 19.08 -47.91 -9.59
N ARG A 391 20.03 -47.35 -8.84
CA ARG A 391 19.99 -47.29 -7.37
C ARG A 391 19.24 -46.05 -6.88
N CYS A 392 18.74 -46.11 -5.65
CA CYS A 392 18.07 -44.96 -5.03
C CYS A 392 18.96 -43.70 -4.96
N GLY A 393 20.29 -43.85 -4.79
CA GLY A 393 21.21 -42.71 -4.80
C GLY A 393 21.32 -42.03 -6.17
N GLU A 394 21.29 -42.81 -7.25
CA GLU A 394 21.32 -42.29 -8.64
C GLU A 394 20.03 -41.54 -8.96
N LEU A 395 18.88 -42.10 -8.56
CA LEU A 395 17.59 -41.43 -8.70
C LEU A 395 17.46 -40.21 -7.76
N GLY A 396 18.10 -40.24 -6.60
CA GLY A 396 18.19 -39.08 -5.71
C GLY A 396 18.96 -37.92 -6.36
N ASN A 397 20.13 -38.22 -6.94
CA ASN A 397 20.94 -37.24 -7.67
C ASN A 397 20.20 -36.69 -8.89
N LEU A 398 19.49 -37.55 -9.64
CA LEU A 398 18.66 -37.14 -10.78
C LEU A 398 17.60 -36.10 -10.37
N LEU A 399 16.98 -36.28 -9.21
CA LEU A 399 15.92 -35.40 -8.72
C LEU A 399 16.44 -34.21 -7.89
N GLY A 400 17.73 -34.17 -7.56
CA GLY A 400 18.29 -33.21 -6.60
C GLY A 400 17.84 -33.45 -5.15
N LEU A 401 17.34 -34.65 -4.83
CA LEU A 401 16.76 -34.96 -3.53
C LEU A 401 17.71 -35.78 -2.64
N GLU A 402 17.63 -35.56 -1.34
CA GLU A 402 18.23 -36.47 -0.36
C GLU A 402 17.65 -37.88 -0.48
N GLN A 403 18.48 -38.89 -0.24
CA GLN A 403 18.13 -40.31 -0.40
C GLN A 403 16.86 -40.71 0.39
N LYS A 404 16.63 -40.14 1.58
CA LYS A 404 15.42 -40.41 2.38
C LYS A 404 14.13 -39.91 1.71
N HIS A 405 14.19 -38.74 1.07
CA HIS A 405 13.04 -38.18 0.35
C HIS A 405 12.81 -38.89 -0.98
N CYS A 406 13.89 -39.21 -1.71
CA CYS A 406 13.82 -40.05 -2.91
C CYS A 406 13.15 -41.41 -2.61
N LEU A 407 13.52 -42.08 -1.50
CA LEU A 407 12.86 -43.32 -1.07
C LEU A 407 11.35 -43.15 -0.86
N THR A 408 10.91 -42.02 -0.31
CA THR A 408 9.48 -41.75 -0.09
C THR A 408 8.73 -41.63 -1.43
N VAL A 409 9.35 -41.01 -2.43
CA VAL A 409 8.79 -40.90 -3.78
C VAL A 409 8.72 -42.28 -4.43
N LEU A 410 9.80 -43.06 -4.37
CA LEU A 410 9.85 -44.42 -4.93
C LEU A 410 8.86 -45.37 -4.26
N GLN A 411 8.65 -45.26 -2.95
CA GLN A 411 7.62 -46.03 -2.24
C GLN A 411 6.21 -45.75 -2.75
N LYS A 412 5.89 -44.48 -3.06
CA LYS A 412 4.59 -44.14 -3.66
C LYS A 412 4.44 -44.72 -5.07
N LEU A 413 5.50 -44.69 -5.89
CA LEU A 413 5.47 -45.24 -7.24
C LEU A 413 5.38 -46.77 -7.25
N MET A 414 6.05 -47.46 -6.32
CA MET A 414 5.91 -48.91 -6.11
C MET A 414 4.48 -49.26 -5.66
N ALA A 415 3.89 -48.48 -4.75
CA ALA A 415 2.51 -48.69 -4.31
C ALA A 415 1.48 -48.47 -5.42
N GLN A 416 1.82 -47.64 -6.42
CA GLN A 416 1.03 -47.43 -7.63
C GLN A 416 1.26 -48.50 -8.72
N GLY A 417 2.18 -49.45 -8.49
CA GLY A 417 2.52 -50.50 -9.46
C GLY A 417 3.27 -50.01 -10.70
N LEU A 418 3.90 -48.82 -10.64
CA LEU A 418 4.59 -48.21 -11.77
C LEU A 418 6.06 -48.60 -11.88
N ILE A 419 6.65 -48.99 -10.75
CA ILE A 419 8.04 -49.43 -10.67
C ILE A 419 8.15 -50.64 -9.73
N GLU A 420 9.12 -51.49 -10.00
CA GLU A 420 9.46 -52.64 -9.15
C GLU A 420 10.88 -52.54 -8.61
N ARG A 421 11.14 -53.23 -7.51
CA ARG A 421 12.44 -53.24 -6.84
C ARG A 421 12.98 -54.66 -6.76
N GLU A 422 14.12 -54.89 -7.41
CA GLU A 422 14.84 -56.15 -7.38
C GLU A 422 16.30 -55.89 -6.97
N ASN A 423 16.83 -56.64 -6.00
CA ASN A 423 18.24 -56.54 -5.58
C ASN A 423 18.76 -55.11 -5.33
N ASN A 424 17.93 -54.28 -4.69
CA ASN A 424 18.22 -52.88 -4.37
C ASN A 424 18.35 -51.94 -5.60
N ARG A 425 17.81 -52.37 -6.74
CA ARG A 425 17.70 -51.62 -8.00
C ARG A 425 16.24 -51.47 -8.39
N TYR A 426 15.93 -50.39 -9.08
CA TYR A 426 14.57 -50.06 -9.51
C TYR A 426 14.41 -50.24 -11.02
N TYR A 427 13.24 -50.74 -11.42
CA TYR A 427 12.87 -51.02 -12.81
C TYR A 427 11.46 -50.48 -13.08
N VAL A 428 11.16 -50.11 -14.32
CA VAL A 428 9.79 -49.78 -14.73
C VAL A 428 9.00 -51.08 -14.87
N THR A 429 7.81 -51.13 -14.28
CA THR A 429 6.91 -52.26 -14.46
C THR A 429 6.31 -52.15 -15.86
N GLU A 430 6.50 -53.14 -16.72
CA GLU A 430 5.84 -53.18 -18.04
C GLU A 430 4.31 -53.19 -17.86
N PRO A 431 3.55 -52.49 -18.74
CA PRO A 431 2.11 -52.37 -18.62
C PRO A 431 1.35 -53.71 -18.75
#